data_AF-A0A4Y2S3F1-F1
#
_entry.id   AF-A0A4Y2S3F1-F1
#
_cell.length_a   1.000
_cell.length_b   1.000
_cell.length_c   1.000
_cell.angle_alpha   90.00
_cell.angle_beta   90.00
_cell.angle_gamma   90.00
#
_symmetry.space_group_name_H-M   'P 1'
#
loop_
_entity.id
_entity.type
_entity.pdbx_description
1 polymer ?
#
loop_
_entity_poly.entity_id
_entity_poly.type
_entity_poly.pdbx_seq_one_letter_code
_entity_poly.pdbx_strand_id
1 'polypeptide(L)'
;MYAKIESESLLYIKLNQQKLGVEEYIQLRDAITNDRKVTDIDRNLILPATYIGSPRHMHEYAQDAITYVRSYGRPDLFITFTCYTAWSEIKEELAHR
;
A
#
# COMPACT_ATOMS: atom_id res chain seq x y z
N MET A 1 -17.69 -9.67 -2.49
CA MET A 1 -16.48 -10.40 -2.88
C MET A 1 -15.21 -9.69 -2.39
N TYR A 2 -15.04 -8.40 -2.69
CA TYR A 2 -13.89 -7.59 -2.23
C TYR A 2 -13.64 -7.62 -0.71
N ALA A 3 -14.67 -7.32 0.11
CA ALA A 3 -14.51 -7.30 1.57
C ALA A 3 -14.01 -8.63 2.18
N LYS A 4 -14.32 -9.77 1.55
CA LYS A 4 -13.85 -11.09 2.00
C LYS A 4 -12.36 -11.27 1.72
N ILE A 5 -11.92 -10.91 0.51
CA ILE A 5 -10.50 -10.96 0.10
C ILE A 5 -9.66 -10.02 0.96
N GLU A 6 -10.17 -8.82 1.25
CA GLU A 6 -9.50 -7.85 2.10
C GLU A 6 -9.38 -8.36 3.55
N SER A 7 -10.42 -9.00 4.07
CA SER A 7 -10.41 -9.61 5.40
C SER A 7 -9.40 -10.75 5.51
N GLU A 8 -9.33 -11.62 4.50
CA GLU A 8 -8.33 -12.69 4.42
C GLU A 8 -6.90 -12.14 4.31
N SER A 9 -6.71 -11.06 3.56
CA SER A 9 -5.42 -10.37 3.41
C SER A 9 -4.95 -9.75 4.73
N LEU A 10 -5.85 -9.07 5.45
CA LEU A 10 -5.56 -8.51 6.77
C LEU A 10 -5.26 -9.61 7.80
N LEU A 11 -5.99 -10.72 7.75
CA LEU A 11 -5.74 -11.88 8.61
C LEU A 11 -4.36 -12.47 8.33
N TYR A 12 -3.98 -12.61 7.06
CA TYR A 12 -2.65 -13.08 6.68
C TYR A 12 -1.56 -12.17 7.23
N ILE A 13 -1.70 -10.84 7.06
CA ILE A 13 -0.73 -9.86 7.57
C ILE A 13 -0.62 -9.98 9.09
N LYS A 14 -1.74 -10.13 9.79
CA LYS A 14 -1.78 -10.29 11.25
C LYS A 14 -1.08 -11.56 11.74
N LEU A 15 -1.25 -12.67 11.04
CA LEU A 15 -0.66 -13.97 11.43
C LEU A 15 0.82 -14.08 11.06
N ASN A 16 1.29 -13.33 10.05
CA ASN A 16 2.64 -13.48 9.49
C ASN A 16 3.56 -12.29 9.79
N GLN A 17 3.30 -11.49 10.83
CA GLN A 17 4.07 -10.28 11.16
C GLN A 17 5.59 -10.54 11.29
N GLN A 18 6.01 -11.65 11.91
CA GLN A 18 7.44 -12.00 12.03
C GLN A 18 8.07 -12.26 10.66
N LYS A 19 7.39 -12.99 9.78
CA LYS A 19 7.87 -13.27 8.41
C LYS A 19 7.97 -12.01 7.56
N LEU A 20 7.10 -11.03 7.83
CA LEU A 20 7.09 -9.74 7.12
C LEU A 20 8.18 -8.78 7.61
N GLY A 21 9.03 -9.17 8.57
CA GLY A 21 10.12 -8.32 9.06
C GLY A 21 9.65 -7.15 9.92
N VAL A 22 8.54 -7.34 10.66
CA VAL A 22 7.90 -6.26 11.43
C VAL A 22 8.81 -5.62 12.48
N GLU A 23 9.75 -6.40 13.02
CA GLU A 23 10.72 -5.94 14.02
C GLU A 23 11.65 -4.85 13.49
N GLU A 24 12.14 -4.96 12.24
CA GLU A 24 12.98 -3.93 11.61
C GLU A 24 12.20 -2.61 11.43
N TYR A 25 10.91 -2.70 11.11
CA TYR A 25 10.05 -1.52 10.98
C TYR A 25 9.75 -0.86 12.32
N ILE A 26 9.59 -1.63 13.40
CA ILE A 26 9.41 -1.07 14.75
C ILE A 26 10.66 -0.28 15.14
N GLN A 27 11.85 -0.84 14.92
CA GLN A 27 13.11 -0.16 15.22
C GLN A 27 13.28 1.14 14.41
N LEU A 28 12.99 1.10 13.10
CA LEU A 28 13.01 2.29 12.26
C LEU A 28 12.00 3.34 12.73
N ARG A 29 10.76 2.92 13.04
CA ARG A 29 9.71 3.80 13.55
C ARG A 29 10.11 4.44 14.86
N ASP A 30 10.65 3.65 15.80
CA ASP A 30 11.03 4.12 17.12
C ASP A 30 12.23 5.09 17.04
N ALA A 31 13.17 4.88 16.12
CA ALA A 31 14.23 5.84 15.81
C ALA A 31 13.68 7.18 15.26
N ILE A 32 12.62 7.14 14.45
CA ILE A 32 11.94 8.33 13.91
C ILE A 32 11.05 9.01 14.97
N THR A 33 10.46 8.23 15.88
CA THR A 33 9.39 8.65 16.81
C THR A 33 9.91 8.79 18.25
N ASN A 34 11.12 9.29 18.43
CA ASN A 34 11.84 9.41 19.71
C ASN A 34 11.16 10.32 20.78
N ASP A 35 9.84 10.53 20.71
CA ASP A 35 9.08 11.39 21.63
C ASP A 35 7.64 10.92 21.91
N ARG A 36 7.35 9.61 21.88
CA ARG A 36 6.01 9.10 22.25
C ARG A 36 6.01 8.02 23.33
N LYS A 37 5.17 8.25 24.34
CA LYS A 37 4.92 7.37 25.49
C LYS A 37 4.62 5.93 25.06
N VAL A 38 5.41 5.03 25.62
CA VAL A 38 5.48 3.56 25.46
C VAL A 38 4.23 2.83 26.00
N THR A 39 3.13 3.54 26.29
CA THR A 39 2.01 2.98 27.07
C THR A 39 0.84 2.46 26.24
N ASP A 40 0.93 2.48 24.90
CA ASP A 40 -0.15 2.03 24.00
C ASP A 40 0.33 0.91 23.05
N ILE A 41 1.19 0.02 23.56
CA ILE A 41 1.80 -1.11 22.82
C ILE A 41 0.80 -2.27 22.60
N ASP A 42 -0.47 -2.09 22.95
CA ASP A 42 -1.48 -3.11 22.73
C ASP A 42 -1.85 -3.23 21.24
N ARG A 43 -1.14 -4.14 20.57
CA ARG A 43 -1.39 -4.69 19.22
C ARG A 43 -1.25 -3.70 18.06
N ASN A 44 -0.07 -3.09 17.91
CA ASN A 44 0.28 -2.43 16.66
C ASN A 44 0.50 -3.44 15.53
N LEU A 45 -0.58 -3.76 14.81
CA LEU A 45 -0.50 -4.43 13.52
C LEU A 45 0.21 -3.49 12.53
N ILE A 46 1.38 -3.89 12.06
CA ILE A 46 2.19 -3.10 11.14
C ILE A 46 1.80 -3.54 9.71
N LEU A 47 1.01 -2.70 9.04
CA LEU A 47 0.60 -2.91 7.65
C LEU A 47 1.75 -2.62 6.67
N PRO A 48 2.23 -3.59 5.90
CA PRO A 48 3.30 -3.38 4.92
C PRO A 48 2.88 -2.37 3.86
N ALA A 49 3.85 -1.77 3.14
CA ALA A 49 3.57 -0.81 2.08
C ALA A 49 2.87 -1.44 0.85
N THR A 50 2.90 -2.77 0.74
CA THR A 50 2.10 -3.52 -0.22
C THR A 50 0.59 -3.46 0.07
N TYR A 51 0.18 -3.08 1.28
CA TYR A 51 -1.23 -2.88 1.60
C TYR A 51 -1.72 -1.55 1.05
N ILE A 52 -2.55 -1.62 0.00
CA ILE A 52 -3.11 -0.46 -0.70
C ILE A 52 -3.92 0.41 0.29
N GLY A 53 -3.67 1.71 0.26
CA GLY A 53 -4.32 2.68 1.14
C GLY A 53 -3.76 2.76 2.57
N SER A 54 -2.75 1.96 2.92
CA SER A 54 -2.04 2.16 4.20
C SER A 54 -1.25 3.48 4.21
N PRO A 55 -0.98 4.08 5.38
CA PRO A 55 -0.11 5.26 5.47
C PRO A 55 1.27 5.05 4.85
N ARG A 56 1.83 3.83 4.95
CA ARG A 56 3.13 3.50 4.36
C ARG A 56 3.08 3.40 2.85
N HIS A 57 2.05 2.75 2.30
CA HIS A 57 1.82 2.69 0.86
C HIS A 57 1.75 4.09 0.24
N MET A 58 0.99 4.99 0.88
CA MET A 58 0.88 6.39 0.42
C MET A 58 2.21 7.15 0.55
N HIS A 59 2.99 6.88 1.60
CA HIS A 59 4.29 7.52 1.80
C HIS A 59 5.32 7.08 0.75
N GLU A 60 5.39 5.78 0.46
CA GLU A 60 6.25 5.23 -0.59
C GLU A 60 5.90 5.84 -1.96
N TYR A 61 4.62 5.89 -2.32
CA TYR A 61 4.20 6.55 -3.57
C TYR A 61 4.58 8.02 -3.64
N ALA A 62 4.51 8.75 -2.52
CA ALA A 62 4.95 10.15 -2.49
C ALA A 62 6.47 10.26 -2.72
N GLN A 63 7.26 9.40 -2.08
CA GLN A 63 8.72 9.37 -2.27
C GLN A 63 9.11 8.97 -3.68
N ASP A 64 8.43 7.98 -4.26
CA ASP A 64 8.62 7.57 -5.65
C ASP A 64 8.30 8.72 -6.61
N ALA A 65 7.15 9.38 -6.42
CA ALA A 65 6.78 10.53 -7.24
C ALA A 65 7.84 11.66 -7.17
N ILE A 66 8.36 11.96 -5.98
CA ILE A 66 9.45 12.94 -5.81
C ILE A 66 10.71 12.47 -6.55
N THR A 67 11.03 11.18 -6.48
CA THR A 67 12.19 10.58 -7.15
C THR A 67 12.06 10.68 -8.66
N TYR A 68 10.89 10.36 -9.22
CA TYR A 68 10.60 10.51 -10.65
C TYR A 68 10.70 11.97 -11.11
N VAL A 69 10.13 12.91 -10.35
CA VAL A 69 10.21 14.34 -10.70
C VAL A 69 11.66 14.84 -10.65
N ARG A 70 12.45 14.34 -9.70
CA ARG A 70 13.87 14.69 -9.58
C ARG A 70 14.71 14.14 -10.74
N SER A 71 14.42 12.94 -11.22
CA SER A 71 15.20 12.27 -12.27
C SER A 71 14.78 12.65 -13.68
N TYR A 72 13.48 12.81 -13.93
CA TYR A 72 12.92 13.03 -15.26
C TYR A 72 12.32 14.43 -15.46
N GLY A 73 12.28 15.25 -14.41
CA GLY A 73 11.63 16.55 -14.44
C GLY A 73 10.13 16.47 -14.17
N ARG A 74 9.46 17.62 -14.24
CA ARG A 74 8.03 17.72 -13.93
C ARG A 74 7.21 17.06 -15.05
N PRO A 75 6.21 16.22 -14.73
CA PRO A 75 5.30 15.68 -15.73
C PRO A 75 4.45 16.80 -16.35
N ASP A 76 4.36 16.80 -17.68
CA ASP A 76 3.53 17.74 -18.43
C ASP A 76 2.23 17.10 -18.97
N LEU A 77 2.12 15.76 -18.91
CA LEU A 77 0.99 15.00 -19.42
C LEU A 77 0.45 14.03 -18.37
N PHE A 78 -0.85 14.09 -18.11
CA PHE A 78 -1.59 13.14 -17.29
C PHE A 78 -2.69 12.52 -18.14
N ILE A 79 -2.63 11.19 -18.35
CA ILE A 79 -3.67 10.45 -19.07
C ILE A 79 -4.51 9.72 -18.03
N THR A 80 -5.82 9.95 -18.05
CA THR A 80 -6.79 9.21 -17.25
C THR A 80 -7.61 8.33 -18.17
N PHE A 81 -7.55 7.03 -17.96
CA PHE A 81 -8.42 6.05 -18.62
C PHE A 81 -9.51 5.63 -17.63
N THR A 82 -10.76 5.75 -18.05
CA THR A 82 -11.90 5.20 -17.34
C THR A 82 -12.19 3.81 -17.89
N CYS A 83 -12.05 2.77 -17.06
CA CYS A 83 -12.39 1.40 -17.45
C CYS A 83 -13.66 0.97 -16.70
N TYR A 84 -14.80 0.95 -17.39
CA TYR A 84 -16.05 0.45 -16.82
C TYR A 84 -16.33 -0.97 -17.32
N THR A 85 -16.39 -1.92 -16.40
CA THR A 85 -16.49 -3.36 -16.70
C THR A 85 -17.74 -3.78 -17.47
N ALA A 86 -18.76 -2.92 -17.56
CA ALA A 86 -19.95 -3.25 -18.35
C ALA A 86 -19.85 -2.88 -19.83
N TRP A 87 -18.83 -2.13 -20.24
CA TRP A 87 -18.55 -1.82 -21.65
C TRP A 87 -18.35 -3.08 -22.48
N SER A 88 -18.90 -3.08 -23.69
CA SER A 88 -18.88 -4.21 -24.62
C SER A 88 -17.45 -4.60 -24.98
N GLU A 89 -16.59 -3.61 -25.22
CA GLU A 89 -15.19 -3.76 -25.60
C GLU A 89 -14.44 -4.56 -24.54
N ILE A 90 -14.67 -4.26 -23.24
CA ILE A 90 -14.04 -4.97 -22.14
C ILE A 90 -14.56 -6.41 -22.05
N LYS A 91 -15.85 -6.63 -22.28
CA LYS A 91 -16.46 -7.98 -22.24
C LYS A 91 -16.00 -8.85 -23.41
N GLU A 92 -15.87 -8.27 -24.60
CA GLU A 92 -15.39 -8.96 -25.79
C GLU A 92 -13.94 -9.39 -25.62
N GLU A 93 -13.06 -8.50 -25.19
CA GLU A 93 -11.65 -8.82 -24.91
C GLU A 93 -11.49 -9.89 -23.80
N LEU A 94 -12.36 -9.88 -22.78
CA LEU A 94 -12.35 -10.91 -21.73
C LEU A 94 -12.94 -12.25 -22.22
N ALA A 95 -13.83 -12.25 -23.21
CA ALA A 95 -14.44 -13.46 -23.76
C ALA A 95 -13.54 -14.18 -24.77
N HIS A 96 -12.54 -13.48 -25.34
CA HIS A 96 -11.56 -14.03 -26.26
C HIS A 96 -10.35 -14.71 -25.59
N ARG A 97 -10.43 -14.95 -24.27
CA ARG A 97 -9.37 -15.60 -23.47
C ARG A 97 -9.83 -16.95 -22.94
#